data_AF-A0A7C1VSR7-F1
#
_entry.id   AF-A0A7C1VSR7-F1
#
_cell.length_a   1.000
_cell.length_b   1.000
_cell.length_c   1.000
_cell.angle_alpha   90.00
_cell.angle_beta   90.00
_cell.angle_gamma   90.00
#
_symmetry.space_group_name_H-M   'P 1'
#
loop_
_entity.id
_entity.type
_entity.pdbx_description
1 polymer ?
#
loop_
_entity_poly.entity_id
_entity_poly.type
_entity_poly.pdbx_seq_one_letter_code
_entity_poly.pdbx_strand_id
1 'polypeptide(L)' 'IISGKAIVTPEGGEPITLTAGEAMLFEKDFIGTWEIQETVLKHFVLNL' A
#
# COMPACT_ATOMS: atom_id res chain seq x y z
N ILE A 1 1.34 -4.45 6.36
CA ILE A 1 1.08 -5.70 5.60
C ILE A 1 1.37 -6.87 6.52
N ILE A 2 0.41 -7.77 6.68
CA ILE A 2 0.59 -9.00 7.49
C ILE A 2 1.18 -10.10 6.61
N SER A 3 0.64 -10.29 5.40
CA SER A 3 1.13 -11.24 4.40
C SER A 3 0.86 -10.77 2.97
N GLY A 4 1.55 -11.37 2.01
CA GLY A 4 1.43 -11.08 0.58
C GLY A 4 2.34 -9.96 0.09
N LYS A 5 2.11 -9.55 -1.16
CA LYS A 5 2.92 -8.57 -1.87
C LYS A 5 2.06 -7.70 -2.78
N ALA A 6 2.31 -6.40 -2.77
CA ALA A 6 1.71 -5.45 -3.70
C ALA A 6 2.72 -4.37 -4.13
N ILE A 7 2.45 -3.75 -5.28
CA ILE A 7 3.11 -2.51 -5.69
C ILE A 7 2.09 -1.39 -5.59
N VAL A 8 2.46 -0.30 -4.92
CA VAL A 8 1.66 0.92 -4.80
C VAL A 8 2.34 2.02 -5.58
N THR A 9 1.63 2.65 -6.50
CA THR A 9 2.17 3.74 -7.33
C THR A 9 1.36 5.00 -7.08
N PRO A 10 1.93 6.03 -6.42
CA PRO A 10 1.31 7.35 -6.31
C PRO A 10 1.15 8.01 -7.68
N GLU A 11 0.12 8.84 -7.86
CA GLU A 11 -0.01 9.64 -9.08
C GLU A 11 1.21 10.56 -9.27
N GLY A 12 1.90 10.44 -10.41
CA GLY A 12 3.12 11.19 -10.71
C GLY A 12 4.34 10.79 -9.88
N GLY A 13 4.26 9.71 -9.10
CA GLY A 13 5.34 9.19 -8.26
C GLY A 13 5.91 7.86 -8.75
N GLU A 14 6.94 7.40 -8.05
CA GLU A 14 7.59 6.11 -8.32
C GLU A 14 6.85 4.94 -7.64
N PRO A 15 6.85 3.74 -8.23
CA PRO A 15 6.26 2.54 -7.64
C PRO A 15 7.00 2.10 -6.38
N ILE A 16 6.24 1.73 -5.35
CA ILE A 16 6.72 1.30 -4.04
C ILE A 16 6.25 -0.13 -3.81
N THR A 17 7.19 -1.04 -3.54
CA THR A 17 6.86 -2.43 -3.20
C THR A 17 6.53 -2.53 -1.71
N LEU A 18 5.43 -3.20 -1.39
CA LEU A 18 5.03 -3.54 -0.03
C LEU A 18 4.98 -5.07 0.14
N THR A 19 5.66 -5.55 1.17
CA THR A 19 5.77 -6.96 1.57
C THR A 19 5.41 -7.17 3.04
N ALA A 20 5.32 -8.43 3.48
CA ALA A 20 5.01 -8.79 4.85
C ALA A 20 5.94 -8.08 5.87
N GLY A 21 5.34 -7.44 6.89
CA GLY A 21 6.06 -6.67 7.90
C GLY A 21 6.18 -5.17 7.60
N GLU A 22 5.93 -4.73 6.36
CA GLU A 22 6.01 -3.32 6.00
C GLU A 22 4.69 -2.57 6.23
N ALA A 23 4.79 -1.27 6.48
CA ALA A 23 3.65 -0.38 6.63
C ALA A 23 3.84 0.88 5.78
N MET A 24 2.73 1.49 5.37
CA MET A 24 2.72 2.71 4.58
C MET A 24 1.65 3.65 5.13
N LEU A 25 1.95 4.95 5.18
CA LEU A 25 1.01 6.01 5.49
C LEU A 25 0.43 6.56 4.18
N PHE A 26 -0.88 6.74 4.15
CA PHE A 26 -1.57 7.42 3.06
C PHE A 26 -2.06 8.77 3.59
N GLU A 27 -1.59 9.85 2.97
CA GLU A 27 -2.11 11.19 3.23
C GLU A 27 -3.59 11.28 2.84
N LYS A 28 -4.33 12.22 3.45
CA LYS A 28 -5.79 12.36 3.29
C LYS A 28 -6.25 12.35 1.82
N ASP A 29 -5.47 12.97 0.94
CA ASP A 29 -5.78 13.17 -0.47
C ASP A 29 -4.90 12.31 -1.39
N PHE A 30 -4.42 11.16 -0.88
CA PHE A 30 -3.64 10.23 -1.67
C PHE A 30 -4.42 9.71 -2.89
N ILE A 31 -3.81 9.87 -4.08
CA ILE A 31 -4.27 9.28 -5.34
C ILE A 31 -3.18 8.34 -5.85
N GLY A 32 -3.56 7.11 -6.20
CA GLY A 32 -2.62 6.12 -6.70
C GLY A 32 -3.27 4.77 -6.96
N THR A 33 -2.49 3.85 -7.52
CA THR A 33 -2.92 2.49 -7.84
C THR A 33 -2.28 1.46 -6.93
N TRP A 34 -2.96 0.32 -6.82
CA TRP A 34 -2.45 -0.88 -6.18
C TRP A 34 -2.43 -2.01 -7.20
N GLU A 35 -1.27 -2.60 -7.42
CA GLU A 35 -1.11 -3.84 -8.16
C GLU A 35 -0.87 -4.98 -7.15
N ILE A 36 -1.84 -5.89 -7.04
CA ILE A 36 -1.78 -7.02 -6.11
C ILE A 36 -1.04 -8.17 -6.81
N GLN A 37 0.20 -8.44 -6.40
CA GLN A 37 1.03 -9.51 -6.98
C GLN A 37 0.81 -10.86 -6.29
N GLU A 38 0.47 -10.84 -5.00
CA GLU A 38 0.08 -12.01 -4.19
C GLU A 38 -1.10 -11.63 -3.29
N THR A 39 -1.90 -12.59 -2.82
CA THR A 39 -3.02 -12.31 -1.90
C THR A 39 -2.54 -11.55 -0.66
N VAL A 40 -3.03 -10.31 -0.50
CA VAL A 40 -2.64 -9.41 0.61
C VAL A 40 -3.61 -9.54 1.77
N LEU A 41 -3.05 -9.70 2.98
CA LEU A 41 -3.73 -9.43 4.25
C LEU A 41 -3.07 -8.22 4.93
N LYS A 42 -3.85 -7.23 5.36
CA LYS A 42 -3.31 -6.03 6.02
C LYS A 42 -4.23 -5.52 7.13
N HIS A 43 -3.61 -4.91 8.15
CA HIS A 43 -4.30 -3.96 9.01
C HIS A 43 -4.32 -2.58 8.35
N PHE A 44 -5.41 -1.85 8.55
CA PHE A 44 -5.50 -0.43 8.22
C PHE A 44 -6.05 0.32 9.44
N VAL A 45 -5.62 1.56 9.62
CA VAL A 45 -6.12 2.47 10.64
C VAL A 45 -6.53 3.74 9.92
N LEU A 46 -7.71 4.24 10.24
CA LEU A 46 -8.18 5.54 9.78
C LEU A 46 -8.18 6.46 11.00
N ASN A 47 -7.53 7.61 10.86
CA ASN A 47 -7.64 8.70 11.83
C ASN A 47 -8.63 9.72 11.24
N LEU A 48 -9.74 9.96 11.94
CA LEU A 48 -10.85 10.81 11.48
C LEU A 48 -10.67 12.27 11.91
#